data_AF-A0A8J9X0S2-F1
#
_entry.id   AF-A0A8J9X0S2-F1
#
_cell.length_a   1.000
_cell.length_b   1.000
_cell.length_c   1.000
_cell.angle_alpha   90.00
_cell.angle_beta   90.00
_cell.angle_gamma   90.00
#
_symmetry.space_group_name_H-M   'P 1'
#
loop_
_entity.id
_entity.type
_entity.pdbx_description
1 polymer ?
#
loop_
_entity_poly.entity_id
_entity_poly.type
_entity_poly.pdbx_seq_one_letter_code
_entity_poly.pdbx_strand_id
1 'polypeptide(L)'
;QGPAGSGKSTYCQAMQEHATTLAGTRRRRIHVANLDPAAEIFQYDTAFDVRDLISVEEVMEELGLGPNGGLLYCMEYLVENLDWLHDELEMFQDDEYLILDCPGQLELYTHVPIMRRILDSMRIWGYESSMVSVFCVDAAFLIDASKFLSGSLLSLSAMVALELPHVNVLTKCDLMPREDVERILGY
;
A
#
# COMPACT_ATOMS: atom_id res chain seq x y z
N GLN A 1 -0.54 -2.32 -1.41
CA GLN A 1 -0.13 -2.13 -2.83
C GLN A 1 -1.23 -2.49 -3.79
N GLY A 2 -1.07 -2.10 -5.05
CA GLY A 2 -2.02 -2.34 -6.13
C GLY A 2 -2.20 -1.08 -6.99
N PRO A 3 -2.69 -1.22 -8.24
CA PRO A 3 -2.89 -0.11 -9.15
C PRO A 3 -3.71 1.05 -8.53
N ALA A 4 -3.54 2.25 -9.06
CA ALA A 4 -4.43 3.37 -8.73
C ALA A 4 -5.90 2.97 -8.91
N GLY A 5 -6.74 3.33 -7.93
CA GLY A 5 -8.16 2.97 -7.92
C GLY A 5 -8.49 1.52 -7.53
N SER A 6 -7.51 0.67 -7.18
CA SER A 6 -7.79 -0.72 -6.76
C SER A 6 -8.41 -0.86 -5.36
N GLY A 7 -8.57 0.24 -4.61
CA GLY A 7 -9.20 0.24 -3.28
C GLY A 7 -8.25 0.05 -2.10
N LYS A 8 -6.96 0.41 -2.24
CA LYS A 8 -5.95 0.33 -1.15
C LYS A 8 -6.38 1.09 0.11
N SER A 9 -6.71 2.38 -0.02
CA SER A 9 -7.10 3.21 1.12
C SER A 9 -8.42 2.74 1.76
N THR A 10 -9.38 2.29 0.94
CA THR A 10 -10.63 1.67 1.43
C THR A 10 -10.38 0.35 2.17
N TYR A 11 -9.42 -0.45 1.71
CA TYR A 11 -8.98 -1.65 2.42
C TYR A 11 -8.37 -1.28 3.79
N CYS A 12 -7.53 -0.25 3.85
CA CYS A 12 -6.92 0.20 5.11
C CYS A 12 -7.99 0.63 6.12
N GLN A 13 -8.97 1.43 5.69
CA GLN A 13 -10.12 1.80 6.50
C GLN A 13 -10.88 0.58 7.00
N ALA A 14 -11.27 -0.34 6.10
CA ALA A 14 -12.05 -1.53 6.46
C ALA A 14 -11.30 -2.42 7.47
N MET A 15 -9.97 -2.53 7.35
CA MET A 15 -9.14 -3.29 8.29
C MET A 15 -9.08 -2.63 9.67
N GLN A 16 -8.91 -1.30 9.72
CA GLN A 16 -8.90 -0.54 10.97
C GLN A 16 -10.26 -0.63 11.67
N GLU A 17 -11.37 -0.41 10.95
CA GLU A 17 -12.73 -0.55 11.47
C GLU A 17 -12.97 -1.98 11.97
N HIS A 18 -12.60 -2.99 11.19
CA HIS A 18 -12.76 -4.40 11.58
C HIS A 18 -12.03 -4.70 12.90
N ALA A 19 -10.82 -4.19 13.09
CA ALA A 19 -10.06 -4.38 14.32
C ALA A 19 -10.81 -3.88 15.56
N THR A 20 -11.54 -2.76 15.46
CA THR A 20 -12.35 -2.21 16.57
C THR A 20 -13.55 -3.09 16.94
N THR A 21 -14.06 -3.88 15.99
CA THR A 21 -15.17 -4.80 16.24
C THR A 21 -14.75 -6.07 16.99
N LEU A 22 -13.45 -6.37 17.02
CA LEU A 22 -12.91 -7.56 17.68
C LEU A 22 -12.73 -7.31 19.18
N ALA A 23 -13.31 -8.18 20.02
CA ALA A 23 -13.24 -8.09 21.47
C ALA A 23 -12.53 -9.29 22.12
N GLY A 24 -12.12 -9.11 23.38
CA GLY A 24 -11.49 -10.16 24.19
C GLY A 24 -10.14 -10.58 23.64
N THR A 25 -9.87 -11.90 23.60
CA THR A 25 -8.61 -12.48 23.11
C THR A 25 -8.37 -12.31 21.60
N ARG A 26 -9.37 -11.79 20.86
CA ARG A 26 -9.24 -11.51 19.42
C ARG A 26 -8.99 -10.05 19.10
N ARG A 27 -8.95 -9.17 20.10
CA ARG A 27 -8.67 -7.74 19.90
C ARG A 27 -7.30 -7.60 19.26
N ARG A 28 -7.23 -6.88 18.14
CA ARG A 28 -5.98 -6.50 17.49
C ARG A 28 -5.91 -4.99 17.44
N ARG A 29 -4.73 -4.42 17.68
CA ARG A 29 -4.46 -3.00 17.44
C ARG A 29 -3.93 -2.88 16.01
N ILE A 30 -4.66 -2.15 15.17
CA ILE A 30 -4.27 -1.88 13.78
C ILE A 30 -4.13 -0.37 13.62
N HIS A 31 -2.94 0.07 13.28
CA HIS A 31 -2.60 1.43 12.89
C HIS A 31 -2.51 1.51 11.38
N VAL A 32 -2.86 2.65 10.81
CA VAL A 32 -2.72 2.91 9.38
C VAL A 32 -1.85 4.14 9.23
N ALA A 33 -0.79 4.07 8.45
CA ALA A 33 0.04 5.21 8.11
C ALA A 33 0.01 5.48 6.62
N ASN A 34 -0.02 6.75 6.25
CA ASN A 34 -0.01 7.16 4.85
C ASN A 34 1.42 7.31 4.34
N LEU A 35 1.76 6.56 3.30
CA LEU A 35 3.00 6.72 2.53
C LEU A 35 2.74 7.24 1.11
N ASP A 36 1.52 7.67 0.78
CA ASP A 36 1.19 8.30 -0.50
C ASP A 36 1.14 9.83 -0.38
N PRO A 37 2.16 10.56 -0.85
CA PRO A 37 2.17 12.02 -0.85
C PRO A 37 1.01 12.64 -1.64
N ALA A 38 0.46 11.91 -2.62
CA ALA A 38 -0.65 12.38 -3.47
C ALA A 38 -2.03 11.97 -2.93
N ALA A 39 -2.11 11.46 -1.70
CA ALA A 39 -3.39 11.17 -1.07
C ALA A 39 -4.14 12.47 -0.71
N GLU A 40 -5.40 12.59 -1.17
CA GLU A 40 -6.22 13.79 -0.92
C GLU A 40 -7.06 13.68 0.36
N ILE A 41 -7.75 12.56 0.56
CA ILE A 41 -8.74 12.38 1.63
C ILE A 41 -8.57 11.00 2.28
N PHE A 42 -8.40 10.97 3.60
CA PHE A 42 -8.45 9.74 4.39
C PHE A 42 -9.83 9.55 5.01
N GLN A 43 -10.27 8.29 5.09
CA GLN A 43 -11.45 7.88 5.83
C GLN A 43 -11.08 6.99 7.03
N TYR A 44 -9.81 7.03 7.45
CA TYR A 44 -9.24 6.28 8.56
C TYR A 44 -8.45 7.20 9.48
N ASP A 45 -8.19 6.74 10.70
CA ASP A 45 -7.30 7.44 11.64
C ASP A 45 -5.84 7.17 11.25
N THR A 46 -5.15 8.22 10.82
CA THR A 46 -3.77 8.14 10.30
C THR A 46 -2.78 8.27 11.46
N ALA A 47 -1.95 7.25 11.65
CA ALA A 47 -0.97 7.20 12.72
C ALA A 47 0.24 8.12 12.45
N PHE A 48 0.70 8.15 11.20
CA PHE A 48 1.64 9.15 10.68
C PHE A 48 1.43 9.32 9.16
N ASP A 49 1.84 10.47 8.63
CA ASP A 49 1.59 10.85 7.25
C ASP A 49 2.86 11.38 6.59
N VAL A 50 3.29 10.78 5.48
CA VAL A 50 4.45 11.25 4.69
C VAL A 50 4.31 12.70 4.25
N ARG A 51 3.08 13.24 4.17
CA ARG A 51 2.83 14.64 3.82
C ARG A 51 3.33 15.62 4.90
N ASP A 52 3.55 15.15 6.13
CA ASP A 52 4.19 15.94 7.19
C ASP A 52 5.70 16.09 6.96
N LEU A 53 6.31 15.17 6.19
CA LEU A 53 7.71 15.24 5.75
C LEU A 53 7.85 16.07 4.47
N ILE A 54 7.00 15.84 3.47
CA ILE A 54 7.06 16.52 2.17
C ILE A 54 5.69 16.61 1.48
N SER A 55 5.34 17.82 1.02
CA SER A 55 4.10 18.11 0.30
C SER A 55 4.27 17.98 -1.21
N VAL A 56 3.44 17.17 -1.86
CA VAL A 56 3.51 16.99 -3.32
C VAL A 56 3.07 18.24 -4.07
N GLU A 57 2.11 18.99 -3.52
CA GLU A 57 1.62 20.24 -4.10
C GLU A 57 2.72 21.30 -4.13
N GLU A 58 3.44 21.47 -3.01
CA GLU A 58 4.55 22.42 -2.91
C GLU A 58 5.69 22.04 -3.86
N VAL A 59 6.06 20.76 -3.92
CA VAL A 59 7.08 20.25 -4.84
C VAL A 59 6.70 20.51 -6.30
N MET A 60 5.44 20.29 -6.67
CA MET A 60 4.96 20.54 -8.02
C MET A 60 5.02 22.03 -8.38
N GLU A 61 4.64 22.91 -7.45
CA GLU A 61 4.68 24.36 -7.66
C GLU A 61 6.11 24.89 -7.75
N GLU A 62 7.00 24.52 -6.82
CA GLU A 62 8.37 25.05 -6.75
C GLU A 62 9.27 24.55 -7.88
N LEU A 63 9.15 23.27 -8.24
CA LEU A 63 10.02 22.64 -9.25
C LEU A 63 9.39 22.61 -10.65
N GLY A 64 8.14 23.07 -10.79
CA GLY A 64 7.41 23.05 -12.06
C GLY A 64 7.16 21.64 -12.58
N LEU A 65 6.98 20.67 -11.68
CA LEU A 65 6.78 19.27 -12.01
C LEU A 65 5.30 18.94 -12.21
N GLY A 66 5.01 18.01 -13.12
CA GLY A 66 3.67 17.41 -13.22
C GLY A 66 3.40 16.40 -12.09
N PRO A 67 2.16 15.90 -11.93
CA PRO A 67 1.76 15.06 -10.79
C PRO A 67 2.65 13.83 -10.55
N ASN A 68 2.98 13.09 -11.62
CA ASN A 68 3.85 11.91 -11.51
C ASN A 68 5.30 12.28 -11.17
N GLY A 69 5.77 13.43 -11.66
CA GLY A 69 7.12 13.93 -11.36
C GLY A 69 7.23 14.41 -9.91
N GLY A 70 6.22 15.12 -9.42
CA GLY A 70 6.12 15.55 -8.02
C GLY A 70 6.06 14.36 -7.08
N LEU A 71 5.21 13.37 -7.36
CA LEU A 71 5.13 12.13 -6.58
C LEU A 71 6.47 11.39 -6.53
N LEU A 72 7.12 11.22 -7.69
CA LEU A 72 8.42 10.55 -7.76
C LEU A 72 9.46 11.27 -6.90
N TYR A 73 9.51 12.60 -7.00
CA TYR A 73 10.41 13.43 -6.20
C TYR A 73 10.13 13.28 -4.70
N CYS A 74 8.88 13.32 -4.27
CA CYS A 74 8.50 13.13 -2.86
C CYS A 74 8.97 11.77 -2.33
N MET A 75 8.79 10.72 -3.14
CA MET A 75 9.23 9.38 -2.78
C MET A 75 10.76 9.25 -2.75
N GLU A 76 11.49 9.93 -3.65
CA GLU A 76 12.96 10.01 -3.58
C GLU A 76 13.41 10.77 -2.32
N TYR A 77 12.73 11.86 -1.98
CA TYR A 77 13.01 12.64 -0.77
C TYR A 77 12.81 11.80 0.51
N LEU A 78 11.72 11.02 0.59
CA LEU A 78 11.51 10.08 1.69
C LEU A 78 12.67 9.07 1.80
N VAL A 79 13.16 8.56 0.68
CA VAL A 79 14.26 7.59 0.67
C VAL A 79 15.59 8.21 1.14
N GLU A 80 15.81 9.50 0.90
CA GLU A 80 16.99 10.21 1.41
C GLU A 80 16.85 10.64 2.88
N ASN A 81 15.63 10.60 3.45
CA ASN A 81 15.31 10.97 4.83
C ASN A 81 14.60 9.81 5.56
N LEU A 82 15.12 8.58 5.41
CA LEU A 82 14.52 7.37 6.00
C LEU A 82 14.58 7.33 7.53
N ASP A 83 15.43 8.14 8.14
CA ASP A 83 15.46 8.37 9.59
C ASP A 83 14.10 8.86 10.10
N TRP A 84 13.41 9.74 9.36
CA TRP A 84 12.05 10.14 9.71
C TRP A 84 11.10 8.94 9.78
N LEU A 85 11.10 8.08 8.77
CA LEU A 85 10.25 6.88 8.75
C LEU A 85 10.64 5.92 9.88
N HIS A 86 11.93 5.76 10.14
CA HIS A 86 12.42 4.91 11.21
C HIS A 86 11.91 5.38 12.59
N ASP A 87 12.00 6.67 12.86
CA ASP A 87 11.54 7.27 14.12
C ASP A 87 10.03 7.10 14.31
N GLU A 88 9.22 7.27 13.25
CA GLU A 88 7.78 7.01 13.29
C GLU A 88 7.47 5.52 13.57
N LEU A 89 8.25 4.59 13.00
CA LEU A 89 8.06 3.16 13.23
C LEU A 89 8.40 2.73 14.68
N GLU A 90 9.37 3.38 15.33
CA GLU A 90 9.76 3.09 16.72
C GLU A 90 8.65 3.44 17.75
N MET A 91 7.62 4.18 17.35
CA MET A 91 6.51 4.55 18.23
C MET A 91 5.54 3.39 18.51
N PHE A 92 5.60 2.30 17.74
CA PHE A 92 4.68 1.17 17.83
C PHE A 92 5.27 -0.03 18.59
N GLN A 93 4.41 -0.83 19.20
CA GLN A 93 4.81 -2.02 19.97
C GLN A 93 4.81 -3.29 19.11
N ASP A 94 5.61 -4.28 19.48
CA ASP A 94 5.74 -5.57 18.75
C ASP A 94 4.43 -6.37 18.62
N ASP A 95 3.43 -6.12 19.47
CA ASP A 95 2.12 -6.80 19.45
C ASP A 95 1.04 -6.05 18.64
N GLU A 96 1.43 -4.97 17.95
CA GLU A 96 0.55 -4.14 17.13
C GLU A 96 0.77 -4.41 15.63
N TYR A 97 -0.25 -4.12 14.83
CA TYR A 97 -0.13 -4.17 13.36
C TYR A 97 -0.11 -2.75 12.82
N LEU A 98 0.82 -2.49 11.90
CA LEU A 98 0.87 -1.27 11.11
C LEU A 98 0.61 -1.58 9.63
N ILE A 99 -0.34 -0.87 9.04
CA ILE A 99 -0.62 -0.92 7.60
C ILE A 99 -0.04 0.36 6.98
N LEU A 100 0.83 0.20 6.00
CA LEU A 100 1.35 1.29 5.19
C LEU A 100 0.50 1.44 3.93
N ASP A 101 -0.26 2.53 3.82
CA ASP A 101 -1.01 2.88 2.60
C ASP A 101 -0.04 3.51 1.59
N CYS A 102 0.49 2.67 0.71
CA CYS A 102 1.50 3.08 -0.27
C CYS A 102 0.88 3.65 -1.57
N PRO A 103 1.63 4.48 -2.33
CA PRO A 103 1.18 5.03 -3.60
C PRO A 103 0.69 3.98 -4.59
N GLY A 104 -0.26 4.35 -5.44
CA GLY A 104 -0.85 3.46 -6.45
C GLY A 104 -0.09 3.33 -7.77
N GLN A 105 0.93 4.17 -7.97
CA GLN A 105 1.70 4.29 -9.20
C GLN A 105 2.72 3.15 -9.26
N LEU A 106 2.52 2.23 -10.22
CA LEU A 106 3.30 1.00 -10.34
C LEU A 106 4.78 1.27 -10.66
N GLU A 107 5.07 2.40 -11.28
CA GLU A 107 6.42 2.83 -11.66
C GLU A 107 7.38 2.89 -10.47
N LEU A 108 6.86 3.20 -9.27
CA LEU A 108 7.59 3.26 -8.00
C LEU A 108 8.04 1.88 -7.47
N TYR A 109 7.46 0.80 -8.03
CA TYR A 109 7.72 -0.58 -7.63
C TYR A 109 8.51 -1.35 -8.69
N THR A 110 8.43 -0.94 -9.97
CA THR A 110 9.05 -1.67 -11.08
C THR A 110 10.23 -0.95 -11.72
N HIS A 111 10.11 0.34 -12.02
CA HIS A 111 11.09 1.07 -12.84
C HIS A 111 12.10 1.86 -12.01
N VAL A 112 11.65 2.41 -10.88
CA VAL A 112 12.50 3.13 -9.93
C VAL A 112 12.51 2.34 -8.63
N PRO A 113 13.67 1.90 -8.11
CA PRO A 113 13.74 0.98 -6.97
C PRO A 113 13.44 1.66 -5.62
N ILE A 114 12.56 2.66 -5.58
CA ILE A 114 12.26 3.44 -4.37
C ILE A 114 11.67 2.52 -3.31
N MET A 115 10.57 1.84 -3.61
CA MET A 115 9.92 0.97 -2.64
C MET A 115 10.85 -0.16 -2.18
N ARG A 116 11.71 -0.66 -3.07
CA ARG A 116 12.74 -1.65 -2.71
C ARG A 116 13.75 -1.07 -1.71
N ARG A 117 14.25 0.16 -1.92
CA ARG A 117 15.18 0.84 -0.99
C ARG A 117 14.55 1.05 0.40
N ILE A 118 13.27 1.44 0.45
CA ILE A 118 12.53 1.57 1.72
C ILE A 118 12.49 0.22 2.44
N LEU A 119 12.08 -0.84 1.75
CA LEU A 119 12.00 -2.18 2.33
C LEU A 119 13.37 -2.73 2.76
N ASP A 120 14.42 -2.53 1.97
CA ASP A 120 15.78 -2.95 2.32
C ASP A 120 16.26 -2.26 3.60
N SER A 121 15.89 -0.99 3.80
CA SER A 121 16.18 -0.27 5.04
C SER A 121 15.38 -0.83 6.21
N MET A 122 14.09 -1.13 6.02
CA MET A 122 13.27 -1.80 7.04
C MET A 122 13.81 -3.19 7.40
N ARG A 123 14.40 -3.93 6.45
CA ARG A 123 15.10 -5.20 6.75
C ARG A 123 16.30 -4.97 7.67
N ILE A 124 17.11 -3.94 7.39
CA ILE A 124 18.26 -3.57 8.24
C ILE A 124 17.81 -3.18 9.65
N TRP A 125 16.66 -2.53 9.78
CA TRP A 125 16.06 -2.18 11.08
C TRP A 125 15.42 -3.37 11.81
N GLY A 126 15.41 -4.57 11.22
CA GLY A 126 14.95 -5.80 11.87
C GLY A 126 13.52 -6.22 11.53
N TYR A 127 12.82 -5.53 10.62
CA TYR A 127 11.43 -5.85 10.26
C TYR A 127 11.28 -6.99 9.25
N GLU A 128 12.37 -7.61 8.78
CA GLU A 128 12.38 -8.61 7.69
C GLU A 128 11.33 -9.72 7.86
N SER A 129 11.20 -10.28 9.06
CA SER A 129 10.26 -11.38 9.34
C SER A 129 8.81 -10.94 9.61
N SER A 130 8.56 -9.64 9.71
CA SER A 130 7.26 -9.06 10.09
C SER A 130 6.56 -8.36 8.91
N MET A 131 7.23 -8.20 7.78
CA MET A 131 6.67 -7.53 6.60
C MET A 131 5.90 -8.48 5.69
N VAL A 132 4.71 -8.07 5.27
CA VAL A 132 3.87 -8.76 4.29
C VAL A 132 3.32 -7.75 3.29
N SER A 133 3.40 -8.06 2.01
CA SER A 133 2.76 -7.26 0.96
C SER A 133 1.31 -7.71 0.76
N VAL A 134 0.37 -6.78 0.88
CA VAL A 134 -1.01 -6.96 0.45
C VAL A 134 -1.23 -6.27 -0.89
N PHE A 135 -1.63 -7.03 -1.89
CA PHE A 135 -1.83 -6.56 -3.25
C PHE A 135 -3.32 -6.58 -3.63
N CYS A 136 -3.91 -5.39 -3.68
CA CYS A 136 -5.32 -5.19 -4.01
C CYS A 136 -5.54 -5.21 -5.52
N VAL A 137 -6.43 -6.09 -5.96
CA VAL A 137 -6.85 -6.25 -7.36
C VAL A 137 -8.35 -6.05 -7.44
N ASP A 138 -8.79 -5.11 -8.28
CA ASP A 138 -10.21 -4.84 -8.48
C ASP A 138 -10.86 -5.97 -9.30
N ALA A 139 -11.90 -6.57 -8.73
CA ALA A 139 -12.60 -7.72 -9.31
C ALA A 139 -13.17 -7.46 -10.70
N ALA A 140 -13.62 -6.23 -10.99
CA ALA A 140 -14.17 -5.88 -12.29
C ALA A 140 -13.11 -5.96 -13.41
N PHE A 141 -11.83 -5.88 -13.07
CA PHE A 141 -10.75 -6.04 -14.04
C PHE A 141 -10.43 -7.50 -14.35
N LEU A 142 -10.92 -8.49 -13.60
CA LEU A 142 -10.53 -9.90 -13.77
C LEU A 142 -11.56 -10.77 -14.51
N ILE A 143 -12.63 -10.18 -15.04
CA ILE A 143 -13.74 -10.92 -15.68
C ILE A 143 -13.31 -11.58 -17.00
N ASP A 144 -12.47 -10.89 -17.76
CA ASP A 144 -11.98 -11.34 -19.05
C ASP A 144 -10.67 -12.13 -18.87
N ALA A 145 -10.53 -13.25 -19.57
CA ALA A 145 -9.37 -14.14 -19.43
C ALA A 145 -8.03 -13.44 -19.70
N SER A 146 -7.98 -12.52 -20.68
CA SER A 146 -6.76 -11.76 -20.98
C SER A 146 -6.41 -10.82 -19.82
N LYS A 147 -7.42 -10.15 -19.25
CA LYS A 147 -7.22 -9.26 -18.11
C LYS A 147 -6.89 -10.01 -16.83
N PHE A 148 -7.47 -11.19 -16.62
CA PHE A 148 -7.12 -12.09 -15.52
C PHE A 148 -5.63 -12.48 -15.58
N LEU A 149 -5.16 -12.87 -16.77
CA LEU A 149 -3.75 -13.18 -17.00
C LEU A 149 -2.87 -11.95 -16.73
N SER A 150 -3.23 -10.78 -17.27
CA SER A 150 -2.49 -9.54 -17.03
C SER A 150 -2.42 -9.16 -15.55
N GLY A 151 -3.54 -9.25 -14.82
CA GLY A 151 -3.60 -8.98 -13.38
C GLY A 151 -2.75 -9.96 -12.57
N SER A 152 -2.78 -11.25 -12.93
CA SER A 152 -1.96 -12.29 -12.30
C SER A 152 -0.47 -12.06 -12.53
N LEU A 153 -0.06 -11.72 -13.76
CA LEU A 153 1.33 -11.40 -14.08
C LEU A 153 1.81 -10.13 -13.39
N LEU A 154 0.94 -9.12 -13.26
CA LEU A 154 1.25 -7.89 -12.55
C LEU A 154 1.47 -8.15 -11.05
N SER A 155 0.59 -8.91 -10.42
CA SER A 155 0.72 -9.34 -9.03
C SER A 155 2.03 -10.13 -8.82
N LEU A 156 2.34 -11.07 -9.71
CA LEU A 156 3.58 -11.85 -9.64
C LEU A 156 4.82 -10.96 -9.82
N SER A 157 4.77 -10.01 -10.75
CA SER A 157 5.85 -9.05 -10.96
C SER A 157 6.12 -8.22 -9.70
N ALA A 158 5.06 -7.71 -9.04
CA ALA A 158 5.17 -6.99 -7.79
C ALA A 158 5.75 -7.86 -6.65
N MET A 159 5.31 -9.12 -6.55
CA MET A 159 5.85 -10.09 -5.60
C MET A 159 7.37 -10.30 -5.79
N VAL A 160 7.81 -10.49 -7.03
CA VAL A 160 9.24 -10.68 -7.34
C VAL A 160 10.04 -9.40 -7.10
N ALA A 161 9.49 -8.23 -7.43
CA ALA A 161 10.18 -6.95 -7.28
C ALA A 161 10.49 -6.61 -5.81
N LEU A 162 9.61 -7.01 -4.89
CA LEU A 162 9.70 -6.66 -3.47
C LEU A 162 10.26 -7.75 -2.58
N GLU A 163 10.21 -9.00 -3.04
CA GLU A 163 10.75 -10.14 -2.30
C GLU A 163 10.15 -10.25 -0.88
N LEU A 164 8.83 -10.02 -0.77
CA LEU A 164 8.06 -10.16 0.47
C LEU A 164 7.03 -11.30 0.33
N PRO A 165 6.63 -11.93 1.44
CA PRO A 165 5.40 -12.70 1.48
C PRO A 165 4.24 -11.87 0.91
N HIS A 166 3.49 -12.44 -0.04
CA HIS A 166 2.55 -11.69 -0.86
C HIS A 166 1.14 -12.26 -0.77
N VAL A 167 0.18 -11.42 -0.40
CA VAL A 167 -1.24 -11.77 -0.28
C VAL A 167 -2.02 -10.97 -1.31
N ASN A 168 -2.63 -11.67 -2.26
CA ASN A 168 -3.55 -11.06 -3.22
C ASN A 168 -4.93 -10.92 -2.60
N VAL A 169 -5.46 -9.70 -2.63
CA VAL A 169 -6.81 -9.37 -2.15
C VAL A 169 -7.64 -8.91 -3.33
N LEU A 170 -8.70 -9.66 -3.60
CA LEU A 170 -9.71 -9.28 -4.58
C LEU A 170 -10.64 -8.24 -3.93
N THR A 171 -10.66 -7.01 -4.46
CA THR A 171 -11.46 -5.90 -3.95
C THR A 171 -12.69 -5.65 -4.83
N LYS A 172 -13.67 -4.91 -4.29
CA LYS A 172 -14.91 -4.52 -4.97
C LYS A 172 -15.77 -5.69 -5.47
N CYS A 173 -15.70 -6.83 -4.79
CA CYS A 173 -16.50 -8.01 -5.12
C CYS A 173 -18.02 -7.74 -5.03
N ASP A 174 -18.44 -6.75 -4.26
CA ASP A 174 -19.83 -6.29 -4.14
C ASP A 174 -20.39 -5.67 -5.43
N LEU A 175 -19.52 -5.18 -6.33
CA LEU A 175 -19.92 -4.63 -7.63
C LEU A 175 -20.13 -5.69 -8.71
N MET A 176 -19.89 -6.97 -8.37
CA MET A 176 -19.81 -8.07 -9.32
C MET A 176 -20.88 -9.14 -9.02
N PRO A 177 -21.42 -9.83 -10.04
CA PRO A 177 -22.21 -11.02 -9.83
C PRO A 177 -21.40 -12.06 -9.04
N ARG A 178 -22.04 -12.71 -8.07
CA ARG A 178 -21.39 -13.70 -7.19
C ARG A 178 -20.71 -14.84 -7.97
N GLU A 179 -21.34 -15.30 -9.05
CA GLU A 179 -20.81 -16.35 -9.93
C GLU A 179 -19.47 -15.95 -10.57
N ASP A 180 -19.30 -14.68 -10.95
CA ASP A 180 -18.04 -14.19 -11.52
C ASP A 180 -16.92 -14.17 -10.47
N VAL A 181 -17.25 -13.78 -9.23
CA VAL A 181 -16.29 -13.76 -8.12
C VAL A 181 -15.86 -15.19 -7.76
N GLU A 182 -16.81 -16.12 -7.65
CA GLU A 182 -16.52 -17.54 -7.37
C GLU A 182 -15.64 -18.15 -8.47
N ARG A 183 -15.95 -17.86 -9.74
CA ARG A 183 -15.13 -18.27 -10.90
C ARG A 183 -13.69 -17.75 -10.83
N ILE A 184 -13.48 -16.48 -10.46
CA ILE A 184 -12.13 -15.90 -10.31
C ILE A 184 -11.36 -16.58 -9.17
N LEU A 185 -12.05 -16.89 -8.07
CA LEU A 185 -11.47 -17.53 -6.90
C LEU A 185 -11.26 -19.04 -7.08
N GLY A 186 -11.74 -19.62 -8.17
CA GLY A 186 -11.64 -21.05 -8.47
C GLY A 186 -12.60 -21.92 -7.66
N TYR A 187 -13.72 -21.36 -7.20
CA TYR A 187 -14.83 -22.07 -6.54
C TYR A 187 -15.94 -22.40 -7.53
#